data_AF-A0AAV1QGH5-F1
#
_entry.id   AF-A0AAV1QGH5-F1
#
_cell.length_a   1.000
_cell.length_b   1.000
_cell.length_c   1.000
_cell.angle_alpha   90.00
_cell.angle_beta   90.00
_cell.angle_gamma   90.00
#
_symmetry.space_group_name_H-M   'P 1'
#
loop_
_entity.id
_entity.type
_entity.pdbx_description
1 polymer ?
#
loop_
_entity_poly.entity_id
_entity_poly.type
_entity_poly.pdbx_seq_one_letter_code
_entity_poly.pdbx_strand_id
1 'polypeptide(L)' 'ESQRAREITRSLAQMIVKDLQPISMVEDQGFRHFMKVVDPRYQIPSRKSMMT' A
#
# COMPACT_ATOMS: atom_id res chain seq x y z
N GLU A 1 6.51 10.21 9.27
CA GLU A 1 5.69 10.04 8.04
C GLU A 1 4.95 11.33 7.73
N SER A 2 4.73 11.63 6.44
CA SER A 2 3.88 12.75 6.03
C SER A 2 2.39 12.40 6.19
N GLN A 3 1.54 13.41 6.30
CA GLN A 3 0.08 13.22 6.31
C GLN A 3 -0.40 12.45 5.07
N ARG A 4 0.14 12.79 3.90
CA ARG A 4 -0.17 12.13 2.63
C ARG A 4 0.16 10.63 2.65
N ALA A 5 1.31 10.24 3.20
CA ALA A 5 1.69 8.82 3.30
C ALA A 5 0.70 8.04 4.17
N ARG A 6 0.28 8.60 5.31
CA ARG A 6 -0.72 7.98 6.18
C ARG A 6 -2.07 7.79 5.50
N GLU A 7 -2.51 8.79 4.73
CA GLU A 7 -3.75 8.71 3.96
C GLU A 7 -3.68 7.61 2.90
N ILE A 8 -2.59 7.53 2.13
CA ILE A 8 -2.38 6.47 1.14
C ILE A 8 -2.39 5.10 1.82
N THR A 9 -1.64 4.92 2.91
CA THR A 9 -1.60 3.65 3.65
C THR A 9 -2.98 3.26 4.16
N ARG A 10 -3.77 4.21 4.67
CA ARG A 10 -5.14 3.96 5.14
C ARG A 10 -6.06 3.54 4.00
N SER A 11 -6.00 4.22 2.86
CA SER A 11 -6.76 3.85 1.67
C SER A 11 -6.38 2.48 1.12
N LEU A 12 -5.08 2.15 1.12
CA LEU A 12 -4.57 0.82 0.73
C LEU A 12 -5.11 -0.28 1.66
N ALA A 13 -5.07 -0.07 2.97
CA ALA A 13 -5.67 -1.01 3.93
C ALA A 13 -7.16 -1.21 3.70
N GLN A 14 -7.90 -0.13 3.42
CA GLN A 14 -9.33 -0.21 3.10
C GLN A 14 -9.59 -0.99 1.82
N MET A 15 -8.79 -0.79 0.76
CA MET A 15 -8.89 -1.54 -0.49
C MET A 15 -8.68 -3.04 -0.25
N ILE A 16 -7.65 -3.39 0.53
CA ILE A 16 -7.36 -4.79 0.86
C ILE A 16 -8.55 -5.47 1.55
N VAL A 17 -9.15 -4.81 2.53
CA VAL A 17 -10.29 -5.36 3.29
C VAL A 17 -11.56 -5.41 2.44
N LYS A 18 -11.88 -4.33 1.72
CA LYS A 18 -13.13 -4.22 0.96
C LYS A 18 -13.16 -5.13 -0.25
N ASP A 19 -12.03 -5.28 -0.92
CA ASP A 19 -11.93 -6.02 -2.19
C ASP A 19 -11.41 -7.45 -1.96
N LEU A 20 -11.32 -7.89 -0.69
CA LEU A 20 -10.84 -9.20 -0.26
C LEU A 20 -9.48 -9.58 -0.87
N GLN A 21 -8.61 -8.59 -1.03
CA GLN A 21 -7.29 -8.80 -1.61
C GLN A 21 -6.36 -9.45 -0.58
N PRO A 22 -5.40 -10.27 -1.02
CA PRO A 22 -4.39 -10.77 -0.12
C PRO A 22 -3.47 -9.63 0.33
N ILE A 23 -3.06 -9.62 1.60
CA ILE A 23 -2.12 -8.60 2.14
C ILE A 23 -0.79 -8.61 1.36
N SER A 24 -0.41 -9.74 0.74
CA SER A 24 0.78 -9.84 -0.12
C SER A 24 0.71 -8.96 -1.37
N MET A 25 -0.44 -8.38 -1.73
CA MET A 25 -0.55 -7.44 -2.85
C MET A 25 0.48 -6.30 -2.78
N VAL A 26 0.86 -5.86 -1.58
CA VAL A 26 1.86 -4.78 -1.40
C VAL A 26 3.27 -5.18 -1.88
N GLU A 27 3.49 -6.47 -2.13
CA GLU A 27 4.74 -7.05 -2.62
C GLU A 27 4.67 -7.37 -4.13
N ASP A 28 3.48 -7.33 -4.73
CA ASP A 28 3.29 -7.63 -6.16
C ASP A 28 4.03 -6.61 -7.02
N GLN A 29 4.79 -7.11 -8.01
CA GLN A 29 5.61 -6.27 -8.87
C GLN A 29 4.78 -5.22 -9.63
N GLY A 30 3.58 -5.61 -10.09
CA GLY A 30 2.65 -4.70 -10.78
C GLY A 30 2.16 -3.58 -9.88
N PHE A 31 1.75 -3.88 -8.65
CA PHE A 31 1.32 -2.87 -7.68
C PHE A 31 2.46 -1.92 -7.29
N ARG A 32 3.67 -2.45 -7.05
CA ARG A 32 4.85 -1.64 -6.73
C ARG A 32 5.24 -0.73 -7.89
N HIS A 33 5.13 -1.22 -9.13
CA HIS A 33 5.35 -0.40 -10.31
C HIS A 33 4.30 0.72 -10.43
N PHE A 34 3.02 0.39 -10.28
CA PHE A 34 1.93 1.35 -10.28
C PHE A 34 2.14 2.46 -9.25
N MET A 35 2.47 2.10 -8.00
CA MET A 35 2.69 3.08 -6.94
C MET A 35 3.92 3.97 -7.18
N LYS A 36 4.97 3.47 -7.83
CA LYS A 36 6.10 4.31 -8.25
C LYS A 36 5.70 5.39 -9.25
N VAL A 37 4.73 5.10 -10.13
CA VAL A 37 4.19 6.08 -11.09
C VAL A 37 3.27 7.07 -10.38
N VAL A 38 2.42 6.59 -9.45
CA VAL A 38 1.47 7.44 -8.70
C VAL A 38 2.19 8.38 -7.73
N ASP A 39 3.10 7.86 -6.91
CA ASP A 39 3.93 8.65 -6.01
C ASP A 39 5.27 7.95 -5.76
N PRO A 40 6.36 8.35 -6.45
CA PRO A 40 7.67 7.72 -6.31
C PRO A 40 8.31 7.90 -4.92
N ARG A 41 7.79 8.82 -4.09
CA ARG A 41 8.31 9.06 -2.73
C ARG A 41 7.58 8.24 -1.68
N TYR A 42 6.42 7.65 -2.02
CA TYR A 42 5.67 6.82 -1.09
C TYR A 42 6.38 5.48 -0.87
N GLN A 43 6.75 5.21 0.38
CA GLN A 43 7.31 3.92 0.76
C GLN A 43 6.18 2.95 1.03
N ILE A 44 6.03 1.97 0.14
CA ILE A 44 5.00 0.94 0.28
C ILE A 44 5.29 0.13 1.55
N PRO A 45 4.32 0.00 2.48
CA PRO A 45 4.49 -0.78 3.69
C PRO A 45 4.73 -2.26 3.37
N SER A 46 5.51 -2.94 4.20
CA SER A 46 5.68 -4.39 4.09
C SER A 46 4.39 -5.11 4.52
N ARG A 47 4.22 -6.37 4.09
CA ARG A 47 3.11 -7.21 4.55
C ARG A 47 3.02 -7.25 6.08
N LYS A 48 4.16 -7.36 6.76
CA LYS A 48 4.24 -7.35 8.23
C LYS A 48 3.73 -6.02 8.80
N SER A 49 4.12 -4.90 8.21
CA SER A 49 3.66 -3.58 8.65
C SER A 49 2.16 -3.40 8.49
N MET A 50 1.54 -4.07 7.51
CA MET A 50 0.09 -4.03 7.26
C MET A 50 -0.72 -4.92 8.22
N MET A 51 -0.06 -5.79 9.00
CA MET A 51 -0.71 -6.71 9.96
C MET A 51 -0.68 -6.22 11.40
N THR A 52 0.19 -5.26 11.72
CA THR A 52 0.29 -4.58 13.03
C THR A 52 -0.59 -3.36 13.08
#